data_AF-A0A803R7G7-F1
#
_entry.id   AF-A0A803R7G7-F1
#
_cell.length_a   1.000
_cell.length_b   1.000
_cell.length_c   1.000
_cell.angle_alpha   90.00
_cell.angle_beta   90.00
_cell.angle_gamma   90.00
#
_symmetry.space_group_name_H-M   'P 1'
#
loop_
_entity.id
_entity.type
_entity.pdbx_description
1 polymer ?
#
loop_
_entity_poly.entity_id
_entity_poly.type
_entity_poly.pdbx_seq_one_letter_code
_entity_poly.pdbx_strand_id
1 'polypeptide(L)'
;MLARHGAIFNFTCIEMRDHEQPQDALCLPEKLVRQVIMATQKAQVPLAGENALPRYDDYALEQILQAASFNFEGSNGEGEMCAFTYLRMNPYLFEDDNWRRFVCFVKKMKEGKGSNKCWEEVERESEDFVHITEPSVQEAALDLIH
;
A
#
# COMPACT_ATOMS: atom_id res chain seq x y z
N MET A 1 -3.65 -24.60 6.71
CA MET A 1 -4.81 -24.16 7.50
C MET A 1 -5.73 -23.26 6.69
N LEU A 2 -5.25 -22.16 6.10
CA LEU A 2 -6.10 -21.22 5.32
C LEU A 2 -6.56 -21.75 3.95
N ALA A 3 -5.65 -22.39 3.19
CA ALA A 3 -5.94 -22.89 1.84
C ALA A 3 -7.17 -23.83 1.78
N ARG A 4 -7.30 -24.73 2.75
CA ARG A 4 -8.44 -25.67 2.84
C ARG A 4 -9.80 -24.98 3.07
N HIS A 5 -9.80 -23.70 3.43
CA HIS A 5 -11.00 -22.89 3.66
C HIS A 5 -11.22 -21.82 2.58
N GLY A 6 -10.34 -21.75 1.57
CA GLY A 6 -10.39 -20.66 0.58
C GLY A 6 -10.24 -19.27 1.21
N ALA A 7 -9.61 -19.19 2.38
CA ALA A 7 -9.45 -17.94 3.12
C ALA A 7 -8.32 -17.09 2.53
N ILE A 8 -8.47 -15.76 2.63
CA ILE A 8 -7.43 -14.78 2.30
C ILE A 8 -6.61 -14.54 3.57
N PHE A 9 -5.29 -14.52 3.44
CA PHE A 9 -4.42 -14.08 4.53
C PHE A 9 -4.25 -12.57 4.44
N ASN A 10 -4.82 -11.81 5.39
CA ASN A 10 -4.62 -10.36 5.47
C ASN A 10 -3.49 -10.07 6.47
N PHE A 11 -2.47 -9.33 6.04
CA PHE A 11 -1.26 -9.08 6.82
C PHE A 11 -0.98 -7.59 6.97
N THR A 12 -0.39 -7.17 8.09
CA THR A 12 -0.11 -5.76 8.41
C THR A 12 1.40 -5.45 8.35
N CYS A 13 1.80 -4.23 8.70
CA CYS A 13 3.19 -3.71 8.65
C CYS A 13 3.78 -3.60 7.24
N ILE A 14 2.93 -3.53 6.21
CA ILE A 14 3.37 -3.53 4.80
C ILE A 14 4.20 -2.29 4.45
N GLU A 15 3.95 -1.17 5.12
CA GLU A 15 4.58 0.13 4.89
C GLU A 15 5.92 0.33 5.60
N MET A 16 6.23 -0.52 6.58
CA MET A 16 7.38 -0.33 7.47
C MET A 16 8.71 -0.67 6.79
N ARG A 17 9.75 0.13 7.06
CA ARG A 17 11.13 -0.17 6.65
C ARG A 17 12.03 -0.47 7.85
N ASP A 18 13.04 -1.32 7.63
CA ASP A 18 13.92 -1.81 8.70
C ASP A 18 14.68 -0.63 9.36
N HIS A 19 15.13 0.35 8.56
CA HIS A 19 15.89 1.51 9.04
C HIS A 19 15.05 2.56 9.80
N GLU A 20 13.72 2.45 9.77
CA GLU A 20 12.82 3.31 10.54
C GLU A 20 12.59 2.74 11.96
N GLN A 21 13.05 1.51 12.22
CA GLN A 21 12.82 0.84 13.50
C GLN A 21 14.00 1.09 14.48
N PRO A 22 13.73 1.16 15.80
CA PRO A 22 14.79 1.20 16.80
C PRO A 22 15.71 -0.02 16.71
N GLN A 23 17.02 0.21 16.70
CA GLN A 23 18.02 -0.85 16.49
C GLN A 23 18.01 -1.90 17.63
N ASP A 24 17.67 -1.48 18.85
CA ASP A 24 17.55 -2.32 20.04
C ASP A 24 16.29 -3.19 20.06
N ALA A 25 15.29 -2.86 19.23
CA ALA A 25 14.08 -3.67 19.06
C ALA A 25 14.33 -4.93 18.21
N LEU A 26 15.45 -5.00 17.48
CA LEU A 26 15.80 -6.13 16.60
C LEU A 26 14.70 -6.45 15.56
N CYS A 27 13.99 -5.41 15.11
CA CYS A 27 12.87 -5.50 14.17
C CYS A 27 13.35 -5.53 12.73
N LEU A 28 12.80 -6.46 11.93
CA LEU A 28 13.05 -6.58 10.48
C LEU A 28 11.71 -6.71 9.71
N PRO A 29 10.87 -5.66 9.69
CA PRO A 29 9.58 -5.68 8.99
C PRO A 29 9.70 -6.09 7.52
N GLU A 30 10.71 -5.63 6.79
CA GLU A 30 10.85 -5.94 5.36
C GLU A 30 11.14 -7.41 5.13
N LYS A 31 11.91 -8.03 6.02
CA LYS A 31 12.16 -9.47 6.00
C LYS A 31 10.91 -10.26 6.35
N LEU A 32 10.13 -9.80 7.33
CA LEU A 32 8.90 -10.44 7.75
C LEU A 32 7.85 -10.43 6.63
N VAL A 33 7.64 -9.28 5.96
CA VAL A 33 6.73 -9.17 4.81
C VAL A 33 7.15 -10.12 3.69
N ARG A 34 8.44 -10.19 3.35
CA ARG A 34 8.97 -11.15 2.36
C ARG A 34 8.66 -12.59 2.74
N GLN A 35 8.88 -12.98 4.00
CA GLN A 35 8.57 -14.33 4.47
C GLN A 35 7.08 -14.67 4.34
N VAL A 36 6.21 -13.71 4.67
CA VAL A 36 4.77 -13.87 4.53
C VAL A 36 4.39 -14.09 3.06
N ILE A 37 4.87 -13.23 2.15
CA ILE A 37 4.60 -13.38 0.71
C ILE A 37 5.04 -14.76 0.20
N MET A 38 6.26 -15.19 0.52
CA MET A 38 6.75 -16.50 0.09
C MET A 38 5.92 -17.66 0.67
N ALA A 39 5.48 -17.53 1.93
CA ALA A 39 4.67 -18.54 2.59
C ALA A 39 3.26 -18.64 1.98
N THR A 40 2.62 -17.51 1.67
CA THR A 40 1.30 -17.49 1.04
C THR A 40 1.34 -18.00 -0.39
N GLN A 41 2.36 -17.62 -1.18
CA GLN A 41 2.60 -18.17 -2.51
C GLN A 41 2.78 -19.70 -2.46
N LYS A 42 3.67 -20.20 -1.59
CA LYS A 42 3.91 -21.65 -1.43
C LYS A 42 2.65 -22.41 -0.99
N ALA A 43 1.81 -21.79 -0.16
CA ALA A 43 0.57 -22.37 0.31
C ALA A 43 -0.61 -22.18 -0.65
N GLN A 44 -0.41 -21.47 -1.78
CA GLN A 44 -1.46 -21.07 -2.72
C GLN A 44 -2.63 -20.35 -2.04
N VAL A 45 -2.30 -19.42 -1.13
CA VAL A 45 -3.27 -18.60 -0.37
C VAL A 45 -3.17 -17.16 -0.89
N PRO A 46 -4.28 -16.50 -1.26
CA PRO A 46 -4.26 -15.09 -1.59
C PRO A 46 -3.80 -14.23 -0.40
N LEU A 47 -2.95 -13.24 -0.67
CA LEU A 47 -2.45 -12.30 0.32
C LEU A 47 -3.13 -10.94 0.13
N ALA A 48 -3.69 -10.40 1.21
CA ALA A 48 -4.08 -8.99 1.31
C ALA A 48 -3.15 -8.28 2.31
N GLY A 49 -3.06 -6.96 2.20
CA GLY A 49 -2.16 -6.14 3.01
C GLY A 49 -2.85 -4.95 3.70
N GLU A 50 -2.27 -4.50 4.80
CA GLU A 50 -2.61 -3.26 5.50
C GLU A 50 -1.34 -2.56 5.97
N ASN A 51 -1.33 -1.23 6.03
CA ASN A 51 -0.31 -0.52 6.80
C ASN A 51 -0.62 -0.65 8.31
N ALA A 52 0.42 -0.69 9.15
CA ALA A 52 0.24 -0.78 10.61
C ALA A 52 0.09 0.60 11.27
N LEU A 53 0.82 1.59 10.77
CA LEU A 53 0.88 2.95 11.33
C LEU A 53 0.34 3.98 10.33
N PRO A 54 -0.19 5.13 10.80
CA PRO A 54 -0.58 6.23 9.91
C PRO A 54 0.64 6.78 9.17
N ARG A 55 0.62 6.74 7.84
CA ARG A 55 1.74 7.14 6.97
C ARG A 55 1.25 7.79 5.68
N TYR A 56 1.70 9.00 5.40
CA TYR A 56 1.26 9.79 4.23
C TYR A 56 2.41 10.16 3.29
N ASP A 57 3.63 9.77 3.65
CA ASP A 57 4.86 10.06 2.92
C ASP A 57 5.12 9.06 1.78
N ASP A 58 5.88 9.53 0.80
CA ASP A 58 6.17 8.76 -0.42
C ASP A 58 6.93 7.46 -0.13
N TYR A 59 7.78 7.42 0.90
CA TYR A 59 8.54 6.22 1.26
C TYR A 59 7.64 5.06 1.69
N ALA A 60 6.64 5.33 2.54
CA ALA A 60 5.66 4.34 2.95
C ALA A 60 4.80 3.85 1.77
N LEU A 61 4.33 4.77 0.93
CA LEU A 61 3.48 4.44 -0.22
C LEU A 61 4.25 3.62 -1.27
N GLU A 62 5.51 3.96 -1.53
CA GLU A 62 6.41 3.17 -2.38
C GLU A 62 6.68 1.78 -1.81
N GLN A 63 6.91 1.68 -0.50
CA GLN A 63 7.11 0.39 0.17
C GLN A 63 5.88 -0.51 -0.02
N ILE A 64 4.69 0.05 0.16
CA ILE A 64 3.44 -0.67 -0.08
C ILE A 64 3.33 -1.12 -1.54
N LEU A 65 3.66 -0.27 -2.52
CA LEU A 65 3.61 -0.63 -3.94
C LEU A 65 4.59 -1.77 -4.28
N GLN A 66 5.80 -1.74 -3.73
CA GLN A 66 6.79 -2.81 -3.91
C GLN A 66 6.31 -4.13 -3.30
N ALA A 67 5.78 -4.08 -2.08
CA ALA A 67 5.24 -5.25 -1.40
C ALA A 67 3.98 -5.79 -2.10
N ALA A 68 3.06 -4.92 -2.53
CA ALA A 68 1.84 -5.29 -3.25
C ALA A 68 2.15 -5.97 -4.58
N SER A 69 3.18 -5.49 -5.27
CA SER A 69 3.68 -6.09 -6.50
C SER A 69 4.67 -7.22 -6.27
N PHE A 70 4.88 -7.76 -5.07
CA PHE A 70 5.87 -8.83 -4.81
C PHE A 70 7.26 -8.55 -5.46
N ASN A 71 7.66 -7.28 -5.51
CA ASN A 71 8.88 -6.84 -6.17
C ASN A 71 10.01 -6.75 -5.14
N PHE A 72 10.68 -7.88 -4.91
CA PHE A 72 11.81 -7.97 -4.00
C PHE A 72 12.83 -9.00 -4.48
N GLU A 73 14.04 -8.87 -3.97
CA GLU A 73 15.14 -9.78 -4.31
C GLU A 73 14.80 -11.24 -3.98
N GLY A 74 14.90 -12.11 -4.97
CA GLY A 74 14.55 -13.53 -4.85
C GLY A 74 13.08 -13.87 -5.13
N SER A 75 12.23 -12.88 -5.46
CA SER A 75 10.91 -13.17 -6.03
C SER A 75 11.06 -13.64 -7.48
N ASN A 76 10.20 -14.56 -7.91
CA ASN A 76 10.13 -14.99 -9.31
C ASN A 76 9.38 -13.98 -10.19
N GLY A 77 9.04 -12.80 -9.66
CA GLY A 77 8.25 -11.79 -10.35
C GLY A 77 6.77 -12.15 -10.53
N GLU A 78 6.30 -13.30 -10.04
CA GLU A 78 4.92 -13.74 -10.24
C GLU A 78 4.02 -13.41 -9.06
N GLY A 79 2.80 -12.96 -9.36
CA GLY A 79 1.78 -12.63 -8.37
C GLY A 79 1.85 -11.21 -7.82
N GLU A 80 0.78 -10.87 -7.12
CA GLU A 80 0.54 -9.60 -6.45
C GLU A 80 -0.43 -9.82 -5.27
N MET A 81 -0.51 -8.86 -4.36
CA MET A 81 -1.55 -8.85 -3.34
C MET A 81 -2.92 -8.72 -4.00
N CYS A 82 -3.92 -9.45 -3.51
CA CYS A 82 -5.28 -9.39 -4.04
C CYS A 82 -6.04 -8.15 -3.57
N ALA A 83 -5.60 -7.51 -2.48
CA ALA A 83 -6.18 -6.30 -1.94
C ALA A 83 -5.19 -5.59 -1.02
N PHE A 84 -5.34 -4.27 -0.89
CA PHE A 84 -4.70 -3.49 0.16
C PHE A 84 -5.75 -2.62 0.86
N THR A 85 -5.73 -2.61 2.19
CA THR A 85 -6.60 -1.76 3.02
C THR A 85 -5.75 -0.70 3.71
N TYR A 86 -5.93 0.56 3.31
CA TYR A 86 -5.19 1.68 3.86
C TYR A 86 -5.82 2.17 5.18
N LEU A 87 -5.04 2.17 6.26
CA LEU A 87 -5.43 2.62 7.59
C LEU A 87 -4.90 4.06 7.82
N ARG A 88 -5.74 5.07 8.00
CA ARG A 88 -7.20 5.09 8.05
C ARG A 88 -7.70 6.43 7.51
N MET A 89 -8.92 6.44 6.96
CA MET A 89 -9.66 7.67 6.66
C MET A 89 -9.79 8.56 7.90
N ASN A 90 -9.19 9.75 7.83
CA ASN A 90 -9.19 10.79 8.87
C ASN A 90 -8.94 12.16 8.21
N PRO A 91 -9.09 13.28 8.93
CA PRO A 91 -8.87 14.61 8.34
C PRO A 91 -7.48 14.80 7.75
N TYR A 92 -6.44 14.21 8.35
CA TYR A 92 -5.06 14.29 7.87
C TYR A 92 -4.87 13.67 6.47
N LEU A 93 -5.60 12.58 6.15
CA LEU A 93 -5.57 11.99 4.81
C LEU A 93 -6.06 12.97 3.73
N PHE A 94 -6.94 13.90 4.11
CA PHE A 94 -7.60 14.85 3.22
C PHE A 94 -6.91 16.22 3.15
N GLU A 95 -5.77 16.40 3.82
CA GLU A 95 -4.90 17.55 3.58
C GLU A 95 -4.36 17.52 2.14
N ASP A 96 -4.27 18.67 1.48
CA ASP A 96 -3.99 18.80 0.03
C ASP A 96 -2.84 17.90 -0.46
N ASP A 97 -1.68 17.98 0.21
CA ASP A 97 -0.50 17.20 -0.18
C ASP A 97 -0.67 15.69 0.08
N ASN A 98 -1.34 15.32 1.18
CA ASN A 98 -1.57 13.91 1.53
C ASN A 98 -2.59 13.27 0.60
N TRP A 99 -3.65 14.00 0.26
CA TRP A 99 -4.66 13.54 -0.68
C TRP A 99 -4.06 13.36 -2.08
N ARG A 100 -3.24 14.31 -2.53
CA ARG A 100 -2.53 14.21 -3.80
C ARG A 100 -1.64 12.97 -3.86
N ARG A 101 -0.83 12.72 -2.83
CA ARG A 101 -0.01 11.50 -2.73
C ARG A 101 -0.86 10.24 -2.70
N PHE A 102 -1.97 10.25 -1.96
CA PHE A 102 -2.88 9.11 -1.85
C PHE A 102 -3.55 8.78 -3.19
N VAL A 103 -4.08 9.77 -3.91
CA VAL A 103 -4.67 9.59 -5.25
C VAL A 103 -3.63 9.03 -6.22
N CYS A 104 -2.41 9.57 -6.21
CA CYS A 104 -1.31 9.05 -6.99
C CYS A 104 -1.03 7.58 -6.64
N PHE A 105 -0.88 7.26 -5.36
CA PHE A 105 -0.67 5.90 -4.85
C PHE A 105 -1.76 4.93 -5.30
N VAL A 106 -3.04 5.30 -5.20
CA VAL A 106 -4.17 4.47 -5.65
C VAL A 106 -4.09 4.21 -7.15
N LYS A 107 -3.73 5.22 -7.95
CA LYS A 107 -3.50 5.02 -9.40
C LYS A 107 -2.33 4.09 -9.65
N LYS A 108 -1.20 4.29 -8.97
CA LYS A 108 -0.02 3.42 -9.09
C LYS A 108 -0.35 1.97 -8.75
N MET A 109 -1.16 1.76 -7.71
CA MET A 109 -1.60 0.43 -7.29
C MET A 109 -2.52 -0.23 -8.32
N LYS A 110 -3.37 0.55 -9.02
CA LYS A 110 -4.26 0.04 -10.08
C LYS A 110 -3.52 -0.42 -11.33
N GLU A 111 -2.44 0.27 -11.70
CA GLU A 111 -1.64 -0.04 -12.90
C GLU A 111 -0.96 -1.43 -12.79
N GLY A 112 -0.57 -1.84 -11.59
CA GLY A 112 -0.01 -3.16 -11.31
C GLY A 112 1.32 -3.43 -12.03
N LYS A 113 1.76 -4.70 -12.04
CA LYS A 113 3.05 -5.13 -12.62
C LYS A 113 3.13 -5.08 -14.15
N GLY A 114 2.02 -4.84 -14.85
CA GLY A 114 1.92 -4.97 -16.31
C GLY A 114 1.74 -3.65 -17.06
N SER A 115 1.81 -2.51 -16.38
CA SER A 115 1.59 -1.22 -17.03
C SER A 115 2.80 -0.78 -17.86
N ASN A 116 2.54 -0.30 -19.08
CA ASN A 116 3.54 0.32 -19.94
C ASN A 116 3.77 1.81 -19.60
N LYS A 117 3.01 2.36 -18.64
CA LYS A 117 3.13 3.75 -18.25
C LYS A 117 4.31 3.97 -17.33
N CYS A 118 5.05 5.04 -17.53
CA CYS A 118 6.04 5.47 -16.55
C CYS A 118 5.35 6.16 -15.36
N TRP A 119 6.01 6.20 -14.20
CA TRP A 119 5.43 6.80 -12.99
C TRP A 119 5.08 8.28 -13.16
N GLU A 120 5.85 9.03 -13.96
CA GLU A 120 5.58 10.44 -14.27
C GLU A 120 4.26 10.63 -15.04
N GLU A 121 3.91 9.69 -15.92
CA GLU A 121 2.62 9.70 -16.62
C GLU A 121 1.48 9.46 -15.65
N VAL A 122 1.62 8.46 -14.76
CA VAL A 122 0.60 8.14 -13.74
C VAL A 122 0.42 9.31 -12.77
N GLU A 123 1.50 9.97 -12.38
CA GLU A 123 1.48 11.17 -11.54
C GLU A 123 0.74 12.32 -12.22
N ARG A 124 1.04 12.61 -13.49
CA ARG A 124 0.34 13.67 -14.23
C ARG A 124 -1.15 13.40 -14.36
N GLU A 125 -1.52 12.16 -14.66
CA GLU A 125 -2.94 11.77 -14.71
C GLU A 125 -3.58 11.88 -13.32
N SER A 126 -2.82 11.68 -12.23
CA SER A 126 -3.37 11.75 -10.87
C SER A 126 -3.80 13.16 -10.48
N GLU A 127 -3.10 14.19 -10.96
CA GLU A 127 -3.46 15.61 -10.74
C GLU A 127 -4.89 15.94 -11.18
N ASP A 128 -5.28 15.47 -12.36
CA ASP A 128 -6.62 15.70 -12.90
C ASP A 128 -7.70 15.15 -11.94
N PHE A 129 -7.42 14.01 -11.29
CA PHE A 129 -8.33 13.38 -10.34
C PHE A 129 -8.36 14.08 -8.98
N VAL A 130 -7.24 14.67 -8.54
CA VAL A 130 -7.19 15.49 -7.34
C VAL A 130 -8.17 16.66 -7.48
N HIS A 131 -8.12 17.37 -8.60
CA HIS A 131 -9.04 18.49 -8.87
C HIS A 131 -10.51 18.06 -8.96
N ILE A 132 -10.80 16.92 -9.58
CA ILE A 132 -12.19 16.41 -9.70
C ILE A 132 -12.76 16.02 -8.33
N THR A 133 -11.93 15.54 -7.42
CA THR A 133 -12.37 15.02 -6.11
C THR A 133 -12.45 16.07 -5.01
N GLU A 134 -11.91 17.27 -5.24
CA GLU A 134 -11.80 18.36 -4.27
C GLU A 134 -13.12 18.65 -3.50
N PRO A 135 -14.30 18.79 -4.14
CA PRO A 135 -15.53 19.08 -3.41
C PRO A 135 -15.92 17.97 -2.42
N SER A 136 -15.76 16.70 -2.82
CA SER A 136 -16.07 15.55 -1.96
C SER A 136 -15.06 15.37 -0.84
N VAL A 137 -13.80 15.74 -1.08
CA VAL A 137 -12.72 15.70 -0.08
C VAL A 137 -12.96 16.75 1.01
N GLN A 138 -13.37 17.96 0.64
CA GLN A 138 -13.71 19.02 1.58
C GLN A 138 -14.91 18.61 2.46
N GLU A 139 -15.94 18.02 1.86
CA GLU A 139 -17.10 17.47 2.60
C GLU A 139 -16.67 16.38 3.59
N ALA A 140 -15.91 15.38 3.12
CA ALA A 140 -15.44 14.28 3.97
C ALA A 140 -14.52 14.75 5.11
N ALA A 141 -13.67 15.75 4.85
CA ALA A 141 -12.82 16.33 5.89
C ALA A 141 -13.63 17.01 6.98
N LEU A 142 -14.70 17.74 6.63
CA LEU A 142 -15.61 18.38 7.58
C LEU A 142 -16.35 17.37 8.46
N ASP A 143 -16.85 16.29 7.87
CA ASP A 143 -17.60 15.24 8.58
C ASP A 143 -16.75 14.51 9.63
N LEU A 144 -15.42 14.52 9.50
CA LEU A 144 -14.48 13.84 10.38
C LEU A 144 -13.91 14.73 11.50
N ILE A 145 -14.33 15.99 11.59
CA ILE A 145 -13.93 16.94 12.65
C ILE A 145 -14.82 16.83 13.90
N HIS A 146 -15.88 16.00 13.86
CA HIS A 146 -16.84 15.79 14.96
C HIS A 146 -16.69 14.41 15.62
#